data_AF-A0A2Z4Y457-F1
#
_entry.id   AF-A0A2Z4Y457-F1
#
_cell.length_a   1.000
_cell.length_b   1.000
_cell.length_c   1.000
_cell.angle_alpha   90.00
_cell.angle_beta   90.00
_cell.angle_gamma   90.00
#
_symmetry.space_group_name_H-M   'P 1'
#
loop_
_entity.id
_entity.type
_entity.pdbx_description
1 polymer ?
#
loop_
_entity_poly.entity_id
_entity_poly.type
_entity_poly.pdbx_seq_one_letter_code
_entity_poly.pdbx_strand_id
1 'polypeptide(L)'
;MARRSIKWNRWFTIAAEVAGLAISFYLLLISMRVLYPEQVPCPRSKWFHCQSVLRGEWSHVGPFPVAGLGVVYFLIQLALSIALNKFRRGWAWLKLLVVFCGLLFVAWLRAVEFVWLKGICPWCWAVAGCVLMEAIFVYPLGVPPFPKLRLPGRIGAVVGVVVVLIAICTGGAWWLLQREKEALRRELAVAQATPSPTPTPQRTPKIENPRERPSPTPRPNPSRSNPPQQGSVEDGVLPTQEVKLLAKHGWTVVASTESVDNYLGKEEPVLLLVFDPQCEECQAFIRGGLETDELAKLPVRLIAVEQSSFYGPLSREVKNVPTLMLVDQDRKIRFKHEGRMSTSALLREIEKALGS
;
A
#
# COMPACT_ATOMS: atom_id res chain seq x y z
N MET A 1 3.82 -51.12 -14.56
CA MET A 1 3.53 -49.69 -14.82
C MET A 1 3.43 -48.80 -13.58
N ALA A 2 2.97 -49.29 -12.41
CA ALA A 2 2.79 -48.46 -11.20
C ALA A 2 4.07 -47.72 -10.69
N ARG A 3 5.25 -48.36 -10.70
CA ARG A 3 6.53 -47.74 -10.26
C ARG A 3 6.98 -46.56 -11.13
N ARG A 4 6.60 -46.51 -12.42
CA ARG A 4 6.99 -45.42 -13.34
C ARG A 4 6.19 -44.14 -13.05
N SER A 5 4.90 -44.27 -12.72
CA SER A 5 4.04 -43.13 -12.37
C SER A 5 4.43 -42.43 -11.06
N ILE A 6 4.95 -43.17 -10.08
CA ILE A 6 5.39 -42.62 -8.79
C ILE A 6 6.69 -41.82 -8.96
N LYS A 7 7.62 -42.31 -9.79
CA LYS A 7 8.85 -41.56 -10.13
C LYS A 7 8.54 -40.29 -10.92
N TRP A 8 7.60 -40.37 -11.86
CA TRP A 8 7.17 -39.22 -12.66
C TRP A 8 6.63 -38.10 -11.75
N ASN A 9 5.64 -38.38 -10.90
CA ASN A 9 5.07 -37.34 -10.04
C ASN A 9 6.10 -36.64 -9.14
N ARG A 10 7.11 -37.38 -8.64
CA ARG A 10 8.13 -36.83 -7.75
C ARG A 10 8.99 -35.77 -8.42
N TRP A 11 9.39 -35.97 -9.68
CA TRP A 11 10.17 -34.97 -10.41
C TRP A 11 9.39 -33.68 -10.62
N PHE A 12 8.09 -33.77 -10.91
CA PHE A 12 7.23 -32.60 -11.06
C PHE A 12 6.99 -31.88 -9.74
N THR A 13 6.85 -32.61 -8.62
CA THR A 13 6.79 -32.02 -7.28
C THR A 13 8.07 -31.23 -6.98
N ILE A 14 9.24 -31.83 -7.15
CA ILE A 14 10.53 -31.15 -6.89
C ILE A 14 10.70 -29.94 -7.83
N ALA A 15 10.33 -30.07 -9.11
CA ALA A 15 10.38 -28.95 -10.04
C ALA A 15 9.45 -27.80 -9.61
N ALA A 16 8.24 -28.10 -9.13
CA ALA A 16 7.31 -27.11 -8.58
C ALA A 16 7.90 -26.39 -7.36
N GLU A 17 8.52 -27.14 -6.45
CA GLU A 17 9.15 -26.62 -5.23
C GLU A 17 10.34 -25.72 -5.55
N VAL A 18 11.22 -26.14 -6.46
CA VAL A 18 12.40 -25.35 -6.86
C VAL A 18 11.97 -24.07 -7.60
N ALA A 19 10.98 -24.16 -8.50
CA ALA A 19 10.43 -22.98 -9.17
C ALA A 19 9.78 -22.01 -8.18
N GLY A 20 8.96 -22.52 -7.26
CA GLY A 20 8.33 -21.73 -6.20
C GLY A 20 9.36 -21.08 -5.28
N LEU A 21 10.42 -21.79 -4.92
CA LEU A 21 11.54 -21.28 -4.13
C LEU A 21 12.26 -20.15 -4.86
N ALA A 22 12.61 -20.36 -6.14
CA ALA A 22 13.29 -19.35 -6.94
C ALA A 22 12.47 -18.07 -7.08
N ILE A 23 11.16 -18.18 -7.35
CA ILE A 23 10.25 -17.03 -7.42
C ILE A 23 10.16 -16.34 -6.06
N SER A 24 9.95 -17.10 -4.98
CA SER A 24 9.81 -16.53 -3.62
C SER A 24 11.09 -15.84 -3.17
N PHE A 25 12.26 -16.42 -3.48
CA PHE A 25 13.57 -15.85 -3.16
C PHE A 25 13.81 -14.57 -3.95
N TYR A 26 13.49 -14.56 -5.25
CA TYR A 26 13.55 -13.36 -6.07
C TYR A 26 12.67 -12.23 -5.51
N LEU A 27 11.42 -12.54 -5.14
CA LEU A 27 10.51 -11.57 -4.52
C LEU A 27 11.00 -11.11 -3.15
N LEU A 28 11.65 -11.99 -2.37
CA LEU A 28 12.23 -11.62 -1.08
C LEU A 28 13.36 -10.59 -1.27
N LEU A 29 14.24 -10.78 -2.25
CA LEU A 29 15.31 -9.82 -2.54
C LEU A 29 14.77 -8.44 -2.95
N ILE A 30 13.65 -8.42 -3.70
CA ILE A 30 12.95 -7.18 -4.04
C ILE A 30 12.33 -6.54 -2.78
N SER A 31 11.66 -7.35 -1.94
CA SER A 31 11.03 -6.87 -0.70
C SER A 31 12.04 -6.30 0.28
N MET A 32 13.23 -6.91 0.38
CA MET A 32 14.33 -6.46 1.23
C MET A 32 15.12 -5.29 0.63
N ARG A 33 14.71 -4.77 -0.54
CA ARG A 33 15.40 -3.70 -1.28
C ARG A 33 16.87 -4.02 -1.58
N VAL A 34 17.21 -5.31 -1.70
CA VAL A 34 18.55 -5.77 -2.10
C VAL A 34 18.70 -5.63 -3.61
N LEU A 35 17.66 -6.00 -4.36
CA LEU A 35 17.55 -5.67 -5.77
C LEU A 35 16.69 -4.42 -5.93
N TYR A 36 17.23 -3.41 -6.62
CA TYR A 36 16.50 -2.24 -7.10
C TYR A 36 16.20 -2.39 -8.59
N PRO A 37 15.25 -3.23 -9.01
CA PRO A 37 14.69 -3.02 -10.32
C PRO A 37 13.88 -1.73 -10.22
N GLU A 38 14.28 -0.70 -10.97
CA GLU A 38 13.53 0.55 -11.18
C GLU A 38 12.03 0.30 -11.35
N GLN A 39 11.65 -0.86 -11.92
CA GLN A 39 10.29 -1.37 -11.97
C GLN A 39 10.31 -2.90 -11.84
N VAL A 40 9.54 -3.48 -10.91
CA VAL A 40 9.34 -4.93 -10.89
C VAL A 40 8.73 -5.32 -12.24
N PRO A 41 9.25 -6.35 -12.95
CA PRO A 41 8.72 -6.78 -14.24
C PRO A 41 7.27 -7.23 -14.09
N CYS A 42 6.35 -6.27 -14.25
CA CYS A 42 4.91 -6.42 -14.11
C CYS A 42 4.29 -5.86 -15.39
N PRO A 43 3.32 -6.55 -16.01
CA PRO A 43 2.65 -6.02 -17.19
C PRO A 43 1.97 -4.70 -16.81
N ARG A 44 2.27 -3.62 -17.56
CA ARG A 44 1.63 -2.31 -17.34
C ARG A 44 0.17 -2.39 -17.78
N SER A 45 -0.73 -2.64 -16.84
CA SER A 45 -2.17 -2.57 -17.08
C SER A 45 -2.91 -2.19 -15.79
N LYS A 46 -4.08 -1.57 -15.94
CA LYS A 46 -4.98 -1.17 -14.85
C LYS A 46 -5.37 -2.29 -13.88
N TRP A 47 -5.23 -3.56 -14.28
CA TRP A 47 -5.59 -4.73 -13.47
C TRP A 47 -4.41 -5.33 -12.71
N PHE A 48 -3.17 -5.02 -13.11
CA PHE A 48 -1.96 -5.63 -12.54
C PHE A 48 -1.24 -4.64 -11.61
N HIS A 49 -1.12 -5.01 -10.33
CA HIS A 49 -0.61 -4.13 -9.27
C HIS A 49 0.49 -4.80 -8.43
N CYS A 50 1.54 -5.31 -9.09
CA CYS A 50 2.62 -6.02 -8.40
C CYS A 50 3.32 -5.16 -7.34
N GLN A 51 3.57 -3.89 -7.64
CA GLN A 51 4.35 -2.99 -6.79
C GLN A 51 3.63 -2.70 -5.47
N SER A 52 2.34 -2.38 -5.55
CA SER A 52 1.47 -2.18 -4.38
C SER A 52 1.35 -3.45 -3.51
N VAL A 53 1.29 -4.64 -4.13
CA VAL A 53 1.24 -5.91 -3.39
C VAL A 53 2.56 -6.22 -2.69
N LEU A 54 3.69 -5.90 -3.30
CA LEU A 54 5.02 -6.22 -2.76
C LEU A 54 5.56 -5.19 -1.75
N ARG A 55 5.13 -3.93 -1.85
CA ARG A 55 5.60 -2.84 -0.96
C ARG A 55 4.55 -2.31 0.01
N GLY A 56 3.29 -2.71 -0.15
CA GLY A 56 2.20 -2.28 0.72
C GLY A 56 2.26 -2.90 2.12
N GLU A 57 1.37 -2.44 2.99
CA GLU A 57 1.23 -2.91 4.37
C GLU A 57 1.05 -4.44 4.47
N TRP A 58 0.37 -5.03 3.49
CA TRP A 58 0.09 -6.47 3.42
C TRP A 58 1.26 -7.32 2.91
N SER A 59 2.40 -6.72 2.56
CA SER A 59 3.60 -7.47 2.16
C SER A 59 4.40 -8.01 3.35
N HIS A 60 4.00 -7.63 4.58
CA HIS A 60 4.57 -8.10 5.83
C HIS A 60 3.49 -8.74 6.70
N VAL A 61 3.84 -9.84 7.37
CA VAL A 61 3.02 -10.44 8.42
C VAL A 61 3.82 -10.32 9.70
N GLY A 62 3.48 -9.31 10.51
CA GLY A 62 4.32 -8.89 11.63
C GLY A 62 5.68 -8.39 11.14
N PRO A 63 6.80 -8.84 11.73
CA PRO A 63 8.14 -8.39 11.33
C PRO A 63 8.67 -9.10 10.07
N PHE A 64 7.96 -10.12 9.56
CA PHE A 64 8.47 -10.98 8.49
C PHE A 64 7.84 -10.63 7.14
N PRO A 65 8.66 -10.46 6.08
CA PRO A 65 8.13 -10.34 4.71
C PRO A 65 7.39 -11.61 4.30
N VAL A 66 6.24 -11.46 3.64
CA VAL A 66 5.44 -12.58 3.11
C VAL A 66 6.25 -13.44 2.14
N ALA A 67 7.10 -12.80 1.32
CA ALA A 67 8.02 -13.52 0.43
C ALA A 67 9.02 -14.41 1.20
N GLY A 68 9.42 -14.00 2.41
CA GLY A 68 10.27 -14.78 3.29
C GLY A 68 9.56 -16.03 3.82
N LEU A 69 8.28 -15.93 4.16
CA LEU A 69 7.45 -17.09 4.51
C LEU A 69 7.33 -18.07 3.34
N GLY A 70 7.22 -17.56 2.11
CA GLY A 70 7.26 -18.37 0.90
C GLY A 70 8.57 -19.15 0.74
N VAL A 71 9.72 -18.49 0.95
CA VAL A 71 11.04 -19.15 0.92
C VAL A 71 11.12 -20.27 1.96
N VAL A 72 10.71 -19.99 3.21
CA VAL A 72 10.71 -21.00 4.29
C VAL A 72 9.79 -22.17 3.93
N TYR A 73 8.59 -21.89 3.42
CA TYR A 73 7.64 -22.92 2.97
C TYR A 73 8.27 -23.85 1.93
N PHE A 74 8.83 -23.31 0.84
CA PHE A 74 9.39 -24.14 -0.23
C PHE A 74 10.67 -24.88 0.20
N LEU A 75 11.49 -24.30 1.09
CA LEU A 75 12.63 -25.01 1.68
C LEU A 75 12.19 -26.21 2.53
N ILE A 76 11.17 -26.04 3.37
CA ILE A 76 10.60 -27.13 4.16
C ILE A 76 10.03 -28.20 3.22
N GLN A 77 9.28 -27.81 2.19
CA GLN A 77 8.70 -28.76 1.26
C GLN A 77 9.74 -29.57 0.48
N LEU A 78 10.80 -28.92 0.03
CA LEU A 78 11.91 -29.55 -0.66
C LEU A 78 12.65 -30.53 0.28
N ALA A 79 12.90 -30.13 1.53
CA ALA A 79 13.50 -30.99 2.54
C ALA A 79 12.62 -32.21 2.83
N LEU A 80 11.29 -32.03 2.96
CA LEU A 80 10.33 -33.12 3.15
C LEU A 80 10.29 -34.07 1.93
N SER A 81 10.35 -33.52 0.72
CA SER A 81 10.41 -34.30 -0.54
C SER A 81 11.66 -35.18 -0.63
N ILE A 82 12.80 -34.69 -0.15
CA ILE A 82 14.05 -35.46 -0.06
C ILE A 82 13.95 -36.50 1.05
N ALA A 83 13.47 -36.12 2.24
CA ALA A 83 13.37 -36.98 3.42
C ALA A 83 12.38 -38.15 3.23
N LEU A 84 11.31 -37.94 2.45
CA LEU A 84 10.35 -38.98 2.05
C LEU A 84 10.99 -40.17 1.33
N ASN A 85 12.18 -39.98 0.73
CA ASN A 85 12.94 -41.07 0.13
C ASN A 85 13.51 -42.03 1.18
N LYS A 86 13.76 -41.54 2.40
CA LYS A 86 14.40 -42.27 3.51
C LYS A 86 13.38 -42.75 4.55
N PHE A 87 12.34 -41.96 4.84
CA PHE A 87 11.31 -42.26 5.85
C PHE A 87 9.90 -42.16 5.26
N ARG A 88 9.10 -43.23 5.36
CA ARG A 88 7.96 -43.42 4.44
C ARG A 88 6.57 -42.93 4.89
N ARG A 89 6.17 -43.04 6.16
CA ARG A 89 4.74 -42.85 6.53
C ARG A 89 4.43 -41.56 7.30
N GLY A 90 5.16 -41.26 8.38
CA GLY A 90 4.94 -40.02 9.15
C GLY A 90 5.23 -38.74 8.36
N TRP A 91 6.30 -38.78 7.56
CA TRP A 91 6.74 -37.64 6.74
C TRP A 91 5.78 -37.31 5.59
N ALA A 92 5.01 -38.29 5.11
CA ALA A 92 4.00 -38.06 4.08
C ALA A 92 2.81 -37.25 4.61
N TRP A 93 2.36 -37.57 5.83
CA TRP A 93 1.32 -36.82 6.53
C TRP A 93 1.77 -35.40 6.87
N LEU A 94 3.00 -35.25 7.36
CA LEU A 94 3.56 -33.93 7.61
C LEU A 94 3.63 -33.10 6.33
N LYS A 95 4.08 -33.69 5.21
CA LYS A 95 4.10 -33.00 3.91
C LYS A 95 2.71 -32.53 3.48
N LEU A 96 1.70 -33.39 3.60
CA LEU A 96 0.32 -33.04 3.27
C LEU A 96 -0.23 -31.92 4.15
N LEU A 97 0.07 -31.97 5.46
CA LEU A 97 -0.33 -30.91 6.39
C LEU A 97 0.30 -29.57 5.99
N VAL A 98 1.59 -29.56 5.66
CA VAL A 98 2.28 -28.34 5.22
C VAL A 98 1.70 -27.83 3.89
N VAL A 99 1.43 -28.71 2.92
CA VAL A 99 0.76 -28.34 1.66
C VAL A 99 -0.60 -27.71 1.93
N PHE A 100 -1.40 -28.31 2.82
CA PHE A 100 -2.72 -27.80 3.18
C PHE A 100 -2.65 -26.41 3.82
N CYS A 101 -1.72 -26.20 4.76
CA CYS A 101 -1.46 -24.88 5.33
C CYS A 101 -1.04 -23.87 4.25
N GLY A 102 -0.21 -24.29 3.29
CA GLY A 102 0.18 -23.47 2.14
C GLY A 102 -1.01 -23.06 1.28
N LEU A 103 -1.93 -23.98 0.98
CA LEU A 103 -3.15 -23.68 0.22
C LEU A 103 -4.06 -22.68 0.95
N LEU A 104 -4.25 -22.84 2.25
CA LEU A 104 -5.01 -21.89 3.07
C LEU A 104 -4.38 -20.50 3.05
N PHE A 105 -3.06 -20.42 3.24
CA PHE A 105 -2.34 -19.17 3.25
C PHE A 105 -2.37 -18.45 1.88
N VAL A 106 -2.19 -19.20 0.79
CA VAL A 106 -2.30 -18.65 -0.57
C VAL A 106 -3.72 -18.16 -0.85
N ALA A 107 -4.74 -18.92 -0.46
CA ALA A 107 -6.14 -18.53 -0.63
C ALA A 107 -6.47 -17.24 0.15
N TRP A 108 -5.97 -17.13 1.39
CA TRP A 108 -6.05 -15.90 2.18
C TRP A 108 -5.40 -14.72 1.47
N LEU A 109 -4.18 -14.87 0.96
CA LEU A 109 -3.49 -13.78 0.23
C LEU A 109 -4.22 -13.39 -1.06
N ARG A 110 -4.84 -14.33 -1.79
CA ARG A 110 -5.70 -13.99 -2.94
C ARG A 110 -6.92 -13.20 -2.49
N ALA A 111 -7.53 -13.58 -1.36
CA ALA A 111 -8.65 -12.83 -0.83
C ALA A 111 -8.27 -11.39 -0.47
N VAL A 112 -7.06 -11.19 0.09
CA VAL A 112 -6.53 -9.85 0.38
C VAL A 112 -6.37 -9.01 -0.89
N GLU A 113 -5.83 -9.60 -1.96
CA GLU A 113 -5.69 -8.96 -3.27
C GLU A 113 -7.04 -8.45 -3.83
N PHE A 114 -8.09 -9.27 -3.77
CA PHE A 114 -9.40 -8.91 -4.31
C PHE A 114 -10.13 -7.84 -3.47
N VAL A 115 -10.08 -7.95 -2.15
CA VAL A 115 -10.93 -7.15 -1.26
C VAL A 115 -10.31 -5.79 -0.94
N TRP A 116 -9.00 -5.75 -0.62
CA TRP A 116 -8.33 -4.52 -0.20
C TRP A 116 -7.58 -3.84 -1.34
N LEU A 117 -6.80 -4.60 -2.12
CA LEU A 117 -5.92 -4.02 -3.14
C LEU A 117 -6.63 -3.82 -4.49
N LYS A 118 -7.73 -4.54 -4.73
CA LYS A 118 -8.50 -4.52 -5.99
C LYS A 118 -7.63 -4.71 -7.24
N GLY A 119 -6.58 -5.51 -7.12
CA GLY A 119 -5.58 -5.72 -8.17
C GLY A 119 -4.97 -7.11 -8.11
N ILE A 120 -4.42 -7.56 -9.23
CA ILE A 120 -3.85 -8.89 -9.39
C ILE A 120 -2.33 -8.79 -9.48
N CYS A 121 -1.59 -9.60 -8.72
CA CYS A 121 -0.14 -9.72 -8.88
C CYS A 121 0.22 -11.03 -9.62
N PRO A 122 0.67 -11.00 -10.89
CA PRO A 122 1.07 -12.19 -11.64
C PRO A 122 2.14 -13.01 -10.93
N TRP A 123 3.09 -12.38 -10.22
CA TRP A 123 4.11 -13.10 -9.46
C TRP A 123 3.53 -13.90 -8.30
N CYS A 124 2.59 -13.31 -7.56
CA CYS A 124 1.96 -14.02 -6.45
C CYS A 124 1.02 -15.13 -6.97
N TRP A 125 0.39 -14.94 -8.14
CA TRP A 125 -0.36 -16.00 -8.82
C TRP A 125 0.54 -17.11 -9.37
N ALA A 126 1.75 -16.79 -9.81
CA ALA A 126 2.75 -17.80 -10.18
C ALA A 126 3.15 -18.66 -8.98
N VAL A 127 3.41 -18.04 -7.82
CA VAL A 127 3.68 -18.78 -6.57
C VAL A 127 2.47 -19.63 -6.16
N ALA A 128 1.25 -19.08 -6.24
CA ALA A 128 0.03 -19.85 -5.99
C ALA A 128 -0.06 -21.07 -6.93
N GLY A 129 0.25 -20.88 -8.22
CA GLY A 129 0.33 -21.96 -9.20
C GLY A 129 1.32 -23.05 -8.81
N CYS A 130 2.50 -22.69 -8.31
CA CYS A 130 3.48 -23.66 -7.80
C CYS A 130 2.93 -24.48 -6.62
N VAL A 131 2.25 -23.84 -5.66
CA VAL A 131 1.63 -24.52 -4.51
C VAL A 131 0.49 -25.44 -4.96
N LEU A 132 -0.34 -25.00 -5.90
CA LEU A 132 -1.41 -25.84 -6.47
C LEU A 132 -0.85 -27.05 -7.20
N MET A 133 0.21 -26.85 -8.00
CA MET A 133 0.89 -27.92 -8.70
C MET A 133 1.47 -28.94 -7.72
N GLU A 134 2.09 -28.47 -6.64
CA GLU A 134 2.57 -29.32 -5.55
C GLU A 134 1.41 -30.15 -4.95
N ALA A 135 0.30 -29.51 -4.61
CA ALA A 135 -0.88 -30.19 -4.05
C ALA A 135 -1.44 -31.29 -4.97
N ILE A 136 -1.53 -31.02 -6.27
CA ILE A 136 -2.02 -31.99 -7.27
C ILE A 136 -1.13 -33.24 -7.34
N PHE A 137 0.19 -33.05 -7.30
CA PHE A 137 1.15 -34.16 -7.40
C PHE A 137 1.36 -34.91 -6.08
N VAL A 138 1.19 -34.24 -4.93
CA VAL A 138 1.31 -34.84 -3.59
C VAL A 138 0.03 -35.56 -3.15
N TYR A 139 -1.14 -35.22 -3.70
CA TYR A 139 -2.44 -35.88 -3.43
C TYR A 139 -2.39 -37.43 -3.32
N PRO A 140 -1.69 -38.17 -4.21
CA PRO A 140 -1.64 -39.63 -4.17
C PRO A 140 -0.83 -40.22 -3.01
N LEU A 141 -0.10 -39.39 -2.25
CA LEU A 141 0.64 -39.83 -1.06
C LEU A 141 -0.24 -39.86 0.20
N GLY A 142 -1.35 -39.12 0.19
CA GLY A 142 -2.27 -38.99 1.33
C GLY A 142 -3.45 -39.95 1.37
N VAL A 143 -3.44 -40.98 0.53
CA VAL A 143 -4.59 -41.89 0.35
C VAL A 143 -4.49 -43.11 1.26
N PRO A 144 -5.10 -43.02 2.46
CA PRO A 144 -6.03 -44.06 2.89
C PRO A 144 -7.54 -43.76 2.67
N PRO A 145 -8.08 -42.52 2.84
CA PRO A 145 -9.54 -42.31 2.81
C PRO A 145 -10.16 -41.79 1.49
N PHE A 146 -9.37 -41.37 0.50
CA PHE A 146 -9.90 -40.72 -0.71
C PHE A 146 -9.94 -41.63 -1.96
N PRO A 147 -10.95 -41.46 -2.84
CA PRO A 147 -11.05 -42.24 -4.07
C PRO A 147 -9.84 -41.98 -4.99
N LYS A 148 -9.38 -43.03 -5.70
CA LYS A 148 -8.27 -42.94 -6.66
C LYS A 148 -8.72 -42.18 -7.92
N LEU A 149 -8.67 -40.85 -7.87
CA LEU A 149 -8.98 -40.01 -9.02
C LEU A 149 -7.89 -40.07 -10.11
N ARG A 150 -8.31 -40.05 -11.37
CA ARG A 150 -7.44 -39.77 -12.53
C ARG A 150 -6.93 -38.33 -12.47
N LEU A 151 -5.85 -38.02 -13.20
CA LEU A 151 -5.24 -36.68 -13.25
C LEU A 151 -6.25 -35.51 -13.41
N PRO A 152 -7.20 -35.52 -14.38
CA PRO A 152 -8.17 -34.43 -14.50
C PRO A 152 -9.07 -34.28 -13.27
N GLY A 153 -9.45 -35.39 -12.64
CA GLY A 153 -10.22 -35.37 -11.39
C GLY A 153 -9.44 -34.79 -10.22
N ARG A 154 -8.11 -35.01 -10.16
CA ARG A 154 -7.24 -34.39 -9.14
C ARG A 154 -7.14 -32.88 -9.32
N ILE A 155 -6.94 -32.44 -10.55
CA ILE A 155 -6.89 -31.02 -10.90
C ILE A 155 -8.21 -30.36 -10.50
N GLY A 156 -9.34 -30.93 -10.93
CA GLY A 156 -10.67 -30.42 -10.58
C GLY A 156 -10.91 -30.35 -9.07
N ALA A 157 -10.52 -31.39 -8.32
CA ALA A 157 -10.66 -31.40 -6.87
C ALA A 157 -9.81 -30.32 -6.18
N VAL A 158 -8.53 -30.22 -6.51
CA VAL A 158 -7.62 -29.24 -5.88
C VAL A 158 -8.01 -27.82 -6.25
N VAL A 159 -8.27 -27.55 -7.54
CA VAL A 159 -8.70 -26.23 -8.00
C VAL A 159 -10.04 -25.86 -7.38
N GLY A 160 -11.00 -26.80 -7.32
CA GLY A 160 -12.29 -26.58 -6.68
C GLY A 160 -12.15 -26.20 -5.20
N VAL A 161 -11.33 -26.95 -4.44
CA VAL A 161 -11.04 -26.63 -3.04
C VAL A 161 -10.43 -25.23 -2.90
N VAL A 162 -9.45 -24.88 -3.73
CA VAL A 162 -8.81 -23.56 -3.68
C VAL A 162 -9.79 -22.43 -4.00
N VAL A 163 -10.62 -22.59 -5.03
CA VAL A 163 -11.64 -21.60 -5.39
C VAL A 163 -12.64 -21.41 -4.26
N VAL A 164 -13.11 -22.49 -3.63
CA VAL A 164 -14.00 -22.43 -2.48
C VAL A 164 -13.32 -21.74 -1.29
N LEU A 165 -12.07 -22.07 -1.00
CA LEU A 165 -11.30 -21.40 0.07
C LEU A 165 -11.15 -19.90 -0.18
N ILE A 166 -10.82 -19.51 -1.43
CA ILE A 166 -10.74 -18.10 -1.81
C ILE A 166 -12.10 -17.43 -1.61
N ALA A 167 -13.20 -18.03 -2.06
CA ALA A 167 -14.55 -17.48 -1.91
C ALA A 167 -14.98 -17.33 -0.44
N ILE A 168 -14.64 -18.29 0.42
CA ILE A 168 -14.90 -18.22 1.86
C ILE A 168 -14.07 -17.09 2.49
N CYS A 169 -12.78 -17.02 2.18
CA CYS A 169 -11.90 -15.98 2.71
C CYS A 169 -12.32 -14.58 2.23
N THR A 170 -12.67 -14.41 0.95
CA THR A 170 -13.16 -13.12 0.42
C THR A 170 -14.49 -12.73 1.04
N GLY A 171 -15.43 -13.66 1.15
CA GLY A 171 -16.74 -13.42 1.78
C GLY A 171 -16.58 -13.01 3.25
N GLY A 172 -15.74 -13.72 4.01
CA GLY A 172 -15.45 -13.40 5.41
C GLY A 172 -14.75 -12.05 5.58
N ALA A 173 -13.72 -11.79 4.77
CA ALA A 173 -13.00 -10.52 4.75
C ALA A 173 -13.92 -9.33 4.42
N TRP A 174 -14.74 -9.49 3.39
CA TRP A 174 -15.69 -8.46 2.97
C TRP A 174 -16.74 -8.19 4.05
N TRP A 175 -17.24 -9.25 4.70
CA TRP A 175 -18.19 -9.12 5.80
C TRP A 175 -17.60 -8.37 7.00
N LEU A 176 -16.34 -8.65 7.37
CA LEU A 176 -15.64 -7.91 8.42
C LEU A 176 -15.49 -6.43 8.09
N LEU A 177 -15.09 -6.12 6.85
CA LEU A 177 -14.97 -4.73 6.39
C LEU A 177 -16.29 -3.97 6.41
N GLN A 178 -17.41 -4.63 6.09
CA GLN A 178 -18.72 -3.99 6.19
C GLN A 178 -19.06 -3.65 7.64
N ARG A 179 -18.77 -4.56 8.59
CA ARG A 179 -19.00 -4.31 10.02
C ARG A 179 -18.21 -3.12 10.54
N GLU A 180 -16.93 -3.00 10.16
CA GLU A 180 -16.11 -1.86 10.56
C GLU A 180 -16.66 -0.54 10.00
N LYS A 181 -17.09 -0.54 8.72
CA LYS A 181 -17.70 0.65 8.11
C LYS A 181 -19.01 1.05 8.77
N GLU A 182 -19.83 0.09 9.15
CA GLU A 182 -21.07 0.35 9.89
C GLU A 182 -20.80 0.91 11.28
N ALA A 183 -19.80 0.38 12.00
CA ALA A 183 -19.39 0.90 13.30
C ALA A 183 -18.93 2.36 13.18
N LEU A 184 -18.04 2.66 12.23
CA LEU A 184 -17.53 4.01 12.00
C LEU A 184 -18.67 4.99 11.62
N ARG A 185 -19.63 4.56 10.78
CA ARG A 185 -20.80 5.38 10.45
C ARG A 185 -21.67 5.68 11.66
N ARG A 186 -21.83 4.74 12.59
CA ARG A 186 -22.59 4.98 13.83
C ARG A 186 -21.87 5.97 14.74
N GLU A 187 -20.56 5.84 14.89
CA GLU A 187 -19.76 6.81 15.67
C GLU A 187 -19.85 8.22 15.09
N LEU A 188 -19.71 8.35 13.76
CA LEU A 188 -19.87 9.63 13.06
C LEU A 188 -21.28 10.21 13.23
N ALA A 189 -22.32 9.38 13.18
CA ALA A 189 -23.70 9.81 13.40
C ALA A 189 -23.93 10.30 14.84
N VAL A 190 -23.35 9.65 15.85
CA VAL A 190 -23.42 10.08 17.26
C VAL A 190 -22.64 11.37 17.48
N ALA A 191 -21.46 11.51 16.85
CA ALA A 191 -20.66 12.73 16.92
C ALA A 191 -21.42 13.93 16.32
N GLN A 192 -22.16 13.73 15.22
CA GLN A 192 -22.99 14.77 14.61
C GLN A 192 -24.27 15.08 15.42
N ALA A 193 -24.82 14.09 16.14
CA ALA A 193 -26.00 14.27 16.98
C ALA A 193 -25.69 14.93 18.34
N THR A 194 -24.42 14.98 18.74
CA THR A 194 -24.00 15.65 19.98
C THR A 194 -23.87 17.15 19.71
N PRO A 195 -24.74 18.01 20.25
CA PRO A 195 -24.64 19.45 20.04
C PRO A 195 -23.29 19.95 20.60
N SER A 196 -22.55 20.71 19.79
CA SER A 196 -21.36 21.41 20.27
C SER A 196 -21.70 22.23 21.51
N PRO A 197 -20.88 22.20 22.57
CA PRO A 197 -21.08 23.06 23.72
C PRO A 197 -21.11 24.51 23.24
N THR A 198 -22.21 25.20 23.56
CA THR A 198 -22.40 26.63 23.29
C THR A 198 -21.14 27.38 23.71
N PRO A 199 -20.49 28.14 22.82
CA PRO A 199 -19.33 28.92 23.18
C PRO A 199 -19.74 29.92 24.26
N THR A 200 -19.22 29.73 25.47
CA THR A 200 -19.37 30.68 26.57
C THR A 200 -18.85 32.03 26.10
N PRO A 201 -19.64 33.13 26.19
CA PRO A 201 -19.19 34.44 25.74
C PRO A 201 -17.95 34.87 26.53
N GLN A 202 -16.77 34.84 25.89
CA GLN A 202 -15.58 35.45 26.44
C GLN A 202 -15.78 36.95 26.49
N ARG A 203 -15.91 37.48 27.71
CA ARG A 203 -15.97 38.90 28.03
C ARG A 203 -14.69 39.57 27.53
N THR A 204 -14.81 40.42 26.52
CA THR A 204 -13.74 41.33 26.08
C THR A 204 -13.46 42.35 27.19
N PRO A 205 -12.19 42.54 27.61
CA PRO A 205 -11.82 43.65 28.46
C PRO A 205 -12.01 44.98 27.71
N LYS A 206 -12.73 45.91 28.34
CA LYS A 206 -12.93 47.28 27.89
C LYS A 206 -11.60 48.02 27.95
N ILE A 207 -11.01 48.29 26.79
CA ILE A 207 -9.80 49.14 26.67
C ILE A 207 -10.25 50.60 26.69
N GLU A 208 -9.82 51.30 27.74
CA GLU A 208 -9.90 52.75 27.93
C GLU A 208 -9.12 53.46 26.81
N ASN A 209 -9.72 54.52 26.27
CA ASN A 209 -9.21 55.31 25.16
C ASN A 209 -8.31 56.45 25.66
N PRO A 210 -7.08 56.63 25.15
CA PRO A 210 -6.41 57.92 25.25
C PRO A 210 -6.07 58.52 23.87
N ARG A 211 -6.77 59.62 23.60
CA ARG A 211 -6.24 60.91 23.15
C ARG A 211 -5.67 61.02 21.73
N GLU A 212 -6.42 61.77 20.93
CA GLU A 212 -6.02 62.40 19.68
C GLU A 212 -4.68 63.15 19.77
N ARG A 213 -3.85 62.98 18.74
CA ARG A 213 -2.85 63.96 18.30
C ARG A 213 -2.77 63.94 16.76
N PRO A 214 -2.55 65.08 16.09
CA PRO A 214 -2.74 65.20 14.64
C PRO A 214 -1.58 64.63 13.83
N SER A 215 -1.93 64.28 12.58
CA SER A 215 -1.11 63.83 11.45
C SER A 215 0.06 64.78 11.13
N PRO A 216 1.12 64.32 10.42
CA PRO A 216 1.04 64.45 8.95
C PRO A 216 1.74 63.36 8.10
N THR A 217 1.21 63.23 6.88
CA THR A 217 1.81 62.81 5.60
C THR A 217 1.84 61.31 5.21
N PRO A 218 1.28 60.95 4.03
CA PRO A 218 1.21 59.56 3.56
C PRO A 218 2.46 59.15 2.78
N ARG A 219 3.03 57.99 3.13
CA ARG A 219 3.87 57.18 2.24
C ARG A 219 3.06 55.97 1.75
N PRO A 220 3.21 55.56 0.48
CA PRO A 220 2.50 54.41 -0.05
C PRO A 220 3.14 53.15 0.54
N ASN A 221 2.41 52.45 1.40
CA ASN A 221 2.83 51.14 1.88
C ASN A 221 2.39 50.09 0.86
N PRO A 222 3.28 49.17 0.43
CA PRO A 222 2.98 48.17 -0.57
C PRO A 222 1.99 47.15 0.00
N SER A 223 1.12 46.70 -0.90
CA SER A 223 0.18 45.59 -0.80
C SER A 223 0.43 44.65 0.38
N ARG A 224 -0.48 44.73 1.35
CA ARG A 224 -0.76 43.67 2.32
C ARG A 224 -1.14 42.44 1.50
N SER A 225 -0.20 41.51 1.33
CA SER A 225 -0.45 40.22 0.71
C SER A 225 -1.51 39.49 1.53
N ASN A 226 -2.53 38.99 0.83
CA ASN A 226 -3.60 38.19 1.39
C ASN A 226 -3.05 36.96 2.15
N PRO A 227 -3.77 36.43 3.16
CA PRO A 227 -3.50 35.10 3.71
C PRO A 227 -3.48 34.04 2.59
N PRO A 228 -2.75 32.92 2.75
CA PRO A 228 -2.43 32.01 1.64
C PRO A 228 -3.72 31.49 1.00
N GLN A 229 -3.83 31.72 -0.30
CA GLN A 229 -4.95 31.25 -1.11
C GLN A 229 -5.07 29.73 -1.05
N GLN A 230 -6.31 29.27 -0.90
CA GLN A 230 -6.74 27.91 -1.20
C GLN A 230 -6.21 27.47 -2.57
N GLY A 231 -5.56 26.30 -2.61
CA GLY A 231 -5.05 25.57 -3.78
C GLY A 231 -4.89 26.36 -5.08
N SER A 232 -3.67 26.77 -5.39
CA SER A 232 -3.33 27.47 -6.65
C SER A 232 -2.46 26.61 -7.55
N VAL A 233 -2.54 26.82 -8.86
CA VAL A 233 -1.65 26.22 -9.85
C VAL A 233 -0.72 27.32 -10.35
N GLU A 234 0.59 27.12 -10.22
CA GLU A 234 1.60 28.07 -10.70
C GLU A 234 1.66 28.12 -12.23
N ASP A 235 1.97 29.29 -12.78
CA ASP A 235 2.15 29.47 -14.22
C ASP A 235 3.28 28.56 -14.73
N GLY A 236 3.02 27.84 -15.82
CA GLY A 236 3.96 26.86 -16.39
C GLY A 236 3.67 25.40 -16.03
N VAL A 237 2.75 25.13 -15.08
CA VAL A 237 2.27 23.77 -14.81
C VAL A 237 1.22 23.36 -15.85
N LEU A 238 1.38 22.18 -16.45
CA LEU A 238 0.40 21.63 -17.38
C LEU A 238 -0.92 21.30 -16.65
N PRO A 239 -2.08 21.80 -17.12
CA PRO A 239 -3.37 21.65 -16.42
C PRO A 239 -3.97 20.24 -16.64
N THR A 240 -3.36 19.22 -16.07
CA THR A 240 -3.87 17.84 -16.07
C THR A 240 -5.07 17.69 -15.13
N GLN A 241 -5.80 16.57 -15.24
CA GLN A 241 -6.94 16.31 -14.36
C GLN A 241 -6.50 16.17 -12.89
N GLU A 242 -5.32 15.59 -12.66
CA GLU A 242 -4.70 15.41 -11.36
C GLU A 242 -4.33 16.74 -10.72
N VAL A 243 -3.73 17.65 -11.49
CA VAL A 243 -3.38 19.01 -11.03
C VAL A 243 -4.64 19.78 -10.62
N LYS A 244 -5.71 19.68 -11.42
CA LYS A 244 -7.00 20.31 -11.09
C LYS A 244 -7.63 19.70 -9.83
N LEU A 245 -7.51 18.39 -9.63
CA LEU A 245 -8.02 17.71 -8.44
C LEU A 245 -7.25 18.13 -7.19
N LEU A 246 -5.93 18.18 -7.26
CA LEU A 246 -5.06 18.64 -6.18
C LEU A 246 -5.41 20.09 -5.79
N ALA A 247 -5.47 21.00 -6.76
CA ALA A 247 -5.84 22.40 -6.52
C ALA A 247 -7.23 22.53 -5.88
N LYS A 248 -8.20 21.74 -6.34
CA LYS A 248 -9.55 21.72 -5.77
C LYS A 248 -9.56 21.35 -4.28
N HIS A 249 -8.64 20.49 -3.84
CA HIS A 249 -8.51 20.06 -2.44
C HIS A 249 -7.41 20.80 -1.67
N GLY A 250 -7.10 22.03 -2.08
CA GLY A 250 -6.24 22.94 -1.31
C GLY A 250 -4.75 22.76 -1.53
N TRP A 251 -4.31 21.89 -2.45
CA TRP A 251 -2.90 21.75 -2.78
C TRP A 251 -2.44 22.87 -3.72
N THR A 252 -1.29 23.46 -3.42
CA THR A 252 -0.61 24.35 -4.34
C THR A 252 0.33 23.56 -5.22
N VAL A 253 0.05 23.54 -6.53
CA VAL A 253 0.88 22.83 -7.52
C VAL A 253 1.91 23.80 -8.10
N VAL A 254 3.19 23.51 -7.89
CA VAL A 254 4.30 24.39 -8.26
C VAL A 254 5.05 23.88 -9.49
N ALA A 255 5.60 24.81 -10.27
CA ALA A 255 6.24 24.52 -11.55
C ALA A 255 7.71 24.10 -11.43
N SER A 256 8.37 24.46 -10.32
CA SER A 256 9.82 24.31 -10.17
C SER A 256 10.26 23.98 -8.74
N THR A 257 11.50 23.49 -8.62
CA THR A 257 12.17 23.28 -7.33
C THR A 257 12.37 24.59 -6.57
N GLU A 258 12.70 25.67 -7.27
CA GLU A 258 12.89 27.00 -6.65
C GLU A 258 11.59 27.47 -5.98
N SER A 259 10.45 27.20 -6.62
CA SER A 259 9.13 27.45 -6.05
C SER A 259 8.90 26.62 -4.79
N VAL A 260 9.29 25.34 -4.76
CA VAL A 260 9.24 24.50 -3.53
C VAL A 260 10.12 25.11 -2.43
N ASP A 261 11.36 25.47 -2.74
CA ASP A 261 12.30 26.05 -1.77
C ASP A 261 11.78 27.37 -1.17
N ASN A 262 11.00 28.15 -1.92
CA ASN A 262 10.34 29.35 -1.42
C ASN A 262 9.23 29.08 -0.39
N TYR A 263 8.69 27.86 -0.33
CA TYR A 263 7.76 27.43 0.72
C TYR A 263 8.49 26.84 1.93
N LEU A 264 9.66 26.25 1.71
CA LEU A 264 10.47 25.65 2.76
C LEU A 264 11.18 26.71 3.63
N GLY A 265 11.04 26.60 4.96
CA GLY A 265 11.61 27.56 5.91
C GLY A 265 10.71 28.76 6.23
N LYS A 266 9.42 28.69 5.87
CA LYS A 266 8.38 29.59 6.42
C LYS A 266 7.87 29.06 7.76
N GLU A 267 7.05 29.86 8.46
CA GLU A 267 6.54 29.56 9.82
C GLU A 267 5.68 28.29 9.92
N GLU A 268 5.30 27.65 8.82
CA GLU A 268 4.45 26.45 8.82
C GLU A 268 5.18 25.26 8.14
N PRO A 269 5.07 24.04 8.69
CA PRO A 269 5.61 22.84 8.05
C PRO A 269 4.93 22.58 6.70
N VAL A 270 5.69 22.00 5.76
CA VAL A 270 5.25 21.76 4.38
C VAL A 270 5.02 20.26 4.17
N LEU A 271 3.82 19.90 3.76
CA LEU A 271 3.52 18.57 3.25
C LEU A 271 3.73 18.57 1.73
N LEU A 272 4.86 18.03 1.30
CA LEU A 272 5.31 17.98 -0.08
C LEU A 272 4.91 16.66 -0.75
N LEU A 273 4.12 16.75 -1.82
CA LEU A 273 3.82 15.65 -2.73
C LEU A 273 4.70 15.76 -3.99
N VAL A 274 5.49 14.73 -4.26
CA VAL A 274 6.20 14.59 -5.53
C VAL A 274 5.52 13.50 -6.34
N PHE A 275 5.08 13.84 -7.54
CA PHE A 275 4.27 12.95 -8.39
C PHE A 275 4.67 13.03 -9.86
N ASP A 276 4.25 12.04 -10.64
CA ASP A 276 4.34 12.04 -12.10
C ASP A 276 2.93 11.88 -12.68
N PRO A 277 2.45 12.80 -13.55
CA PRO A 277 1.11 12.73 -14.13
C PRO A 277 0.89 11.48 -15.00
N GLN A 278 1.96 10.89 -15.54
CA GLN A 278 1.91 9.65 -16.33
C GLN A 278 1.95 8.39 -15.46
N CYS A 279 2.23 8.51 -14.17
CA CYS A 279 2.30 7.38 -13.25
C CYS A 279 0.90 6.97 -12.75
N GLU A 280 0.45 5.76 -13.09
CA GLU A 280 -0.83 5.22 -12.63
C GLU A 280 -0.92 5.12 -11.10
N GLU A 281 0.19 4.87 -10.41
CA GLU A 281 0.22 4.88 -8.94
C GLU A 281 0.02 6.28 -8.37
N CYS A 282 0.58 7.31 -9.01
CA CYS A 282 0.35 8.71 -8.65
C CYS A 282 -1.11 9.09 -8.86
N GLN A 283 -1.69 8.79 -10.02
CA GLN A 283 -3.10 9.08 -10.31
C GLN A 283 -4.03 8.40 -9.29
N ALA A 284 -3.78 7.13 -8.98
CA ALA A 284 -4.58 6.39 -8.01
C ALA A 284 -4.42 6.91 -6.58
N PHE A 285 -3.22 7.36 -6.19
CA PHE A 285 -3.01 7.96 -4.88
C PHE A 285 -3.68 9.34 -4.77
N ILE A 286 -3.55 10.19 -5.80
CA ILE A 286 -4.19 11.50 -5.86
C ILE A 286 -5.72 11.37 -5.78
N ARG A 287 -6.30 10.45 -6.57
CA ARG A 287 -7.76 10.23 -6.59
C ARG A 287 -8.29 9.45 -5.39
N GLY A 288 -7.50 8.54 -4.81
CA GLY A 288 -7.96 7.63 -3.76
C GLY A 288 -7.57 8.04 -2.34
N GLY A 289 -6.49 8.80 -2.19
CA GLY A 289 -5.91 9.18 -0.90
C GLY A 289 -5.98 10.67 -0.60
N LEU A 290 -5.97 11.53 -1.64
CA LEU A 290 -5.89 12.99 -1.50
C LEU A 290 -7.16 13.74 -1.92
N GLU A 291 -8.22 13.04 -2.34
CA GLU A 291 -9.54 13.61 -2.65
C GLU A 291 -10.33 13.90 -1.35
N THR A 292 -9.73 14.66 -0.43
CA THR A 292 -10.36 15.05 0.84
C THR A 292 -9.94 16.45 1.23
N ASP A 293 -10.88 17.18 1.85
CA ASP A 293 -10.61 18.50 2.43
C ASP A 293 -10.05 18.39 3.85
N GLU A 294 -9.91 17.17 4.40
CA GLU A 294 -9.39 16.97 5.76
C GLU A 294 -7.90 17.31 5.88
N LEU A 295 -7.11 17.05 4.83
CA LEU A 295 -5.70 17.43 4.79
C LEU A 295 -5.51 18.95 4.83
N ALA A 296 -6.45 19.71 4.26
CA ALA A 296 -6.41 21.17 4.28
C ALA A 296 -6.75 21.77 5.66
N LYS A 297 -7.27 20.96 6.60
CA LYS A 297 -7.53 21.39 7.99
C LYS A 297 -6.31 21.25 8.89
N LEU A 298 -5.29 20.51 8.47
CA LEU A 298 -4.06 20.33 9.23
C LEU A 298 -3.23 21.62 9.19
N PRO A 299 -2.42 21.90 10.23
CA PRO A 299 -1.55 23.08 10.29
C PRO A 299 -0.29 22.89 9.44
N VAL A 300 -0.46 22.47 8.18
CA VAL A 300 0.61 22.23 7.21
C VAL A 300 0.25 22.89 5.88
N ARG A 301 1.27 23.32 5.12
CA ARG A 301 1.08 23.76 3.74
C ARG A 301 1.14 22.59 2.79
N LEU A 302 0.11 22.43 1.97
CA LEU A 302 0.02 21.37 0.97
C LEU A 302 0.69 21.84 -0.33
N ILE A 303 1.85 21.28 -0.66
CA ILE A 303 2.60 21.61 -1.88
C ILE A 303 2.74 20.36 -2.74
N ALA A 304 2.44 20.45 -4.04
CA ALA A 304 2.67 19.37 -4.98
C ALA A 304 3.60 19.83 -6.11
N VAL A 305 4.53 18.97 -6.52
CA VAL A 305 5.48 19.24 -7.60
C VAL A 305 5.64 18.02 -8.48
N GLU A 306 5.75 18.25 -9.79
CA GLU A 306 6.04 17.17 -10.74
C GLU A 306 7.49 16.69 -10.58
N GLN A 307 7.71 15.38 -10.62
CA GLN A 307 9.04 14.78 -10.48
C GLN A 307 10.04 15.33 -11.51
N SER A 308 9.58 15.56 -12.74
CA SER A 308 10.39 16.12 -13.84
C SER A 308 10.91 17.54 -13.56
N SER A 309 10.25 18.27 -12.65
CA SER A 309 10.62 19.63 -12.23
C SER A 309 11.29 19.68 -10.86
N PHE A 310 11.50 18.53 -10.21
CA PHE A 310 12.00 18.44 -8.83
C PHE A 310 13.44 17.94 -8.75
N TYR A 311 14.35 18.85 -8.43
CA TYR A 311 15.80 18.67 -8.38
C TYR A 311 16.36 19.12 -7.01
N GLY A 312 17.67 18.98 -6.80
CA GLY A 312 18.34 19.46 -5.58
C GLY A 312 18.45 18.43 -4.44
N PRO A 313 18.77 18.88 -3.21
CA PRO A 313 19.04 17.97 -2.09
C PRO A 313 17.84 17.12 -1.67
N LEU A 314 16.64 17.70 -1.66
CA LEU A 314 15.41 17.01 -1.30
C LEU A 314 14.95 16.02 -2.38
N SER A 315 15.27 16.25 -3.66
CA SER A 315 14.92 15.29 -4.71
C SER A 315 15.70 13.98 -4.59
N ARG A 316 16.87 13.98 -3.94
CA ARG A 316 17.63 12.75 -3.65
C ARG A 316 16.91 11.83 -2.67
N GLU A 317 15.98 12.38 -1.91
CA GLU A 317 15.11 11.59 -1.05
C GLU A 317 13.95 10.97 -1.83
N VAL A 318 13.60 11.49 -3.01
CA VAL A 318 12.55 10.93 -3.84
C VAL A 318 13.10 9.79 -4.70
N LYS A 319 12.99 8.56 -4.20
CA LYS A 319 13.43 7.37 -4.93
C LYS A 319 12.34 6.79 -5.83
N ASN A 320 11.07 6.99 -5.46
CA ASN A 320 9.91 6.51 -6.19
C ASN A 320 8.83 7.61 -6.22
N VAL A 321 7.84 7.48 -7.11
CA VAL A 321 6.64 8.33 -7.09
C VAL A 321 5.37 7.48 -7.05
N PRO A 322 4.31 7.89 -6.32
CA PRO A 322 4.22 9.13 -5.56
C PRO A 322 5.04 9.07 -4.26
N THR A 323 5.69 10.17 -3.90
CA THR A 323 6.35 10.34 -2.61
C THR A 323 5.71 11.50 -1.86
N LEU A 324 5.35 11.27 -0.60
CA LEU A 324 4.86 12.29 0.31
C LEU A 324 5.89 12.53 1.41
N MET A 325 6.23 13.79 1.67
CA MET A 325 7.18 14.16 2.71
C MET A 325 6.62 15.31 3.55
N LEU A 326 6.67 15.17 4.87
CA LEU A 326 6.45 16.30 5.78
C LEU A 326 7.83 16.91 6.10
N VAL A 327 8.02 18.14 5.67
CA VAL A 327 9.27 18.89 5.85
C VAL A 327 9.03 20.01 6.84
N ASP A 328 9.81 20.02 7.90
CA ASP A 328 9.76 21.03 8.97
C ASP A 328 10.43 22.35 8.54
N GLN A 329 10.30 23.38 9.38
CA GLN A 329 10.92 24.70 9.19
C GLN A 329 12.45 24.61 9.04
N ASP A 330 13.08 23.68 9.76
CA ASP A 330 14.53 23.38 9.70
C ASP A 330 14.94 22.59 8.44
N ARG A 331 14.04 22.42 7.46
CA ARG A 331 14.21 21.57 6.27
C ARG A 331 14.49 20.10 6.58
N LYS A 332 14.11 19.64 7.78
CA LYS A 332 14.20 18.24 8.19
C LYS A 332 12.94 17.49 7.80
N ILE A 333 13.11 16.30 7.24
CA ILE A 333 12.00 15.41 6.90
C ILE A 333 11.53 14.70 8.16
N ARG A 334 10.33 15.03 8.64
CA ARG A 334 9.69 14.42 9.82
C ARG A 334 8.94 13.15 9.46
N PHE A 335 8.38 13.11 8.26
CA PHE A 335 7.63 11.97 7.74
C PHE A 335 7.92 11.80 6.25
N LYS A 336 8.03 10.55 5.80
CA LYS A 336 8.22 10.19 4.40
C LYS A 336 7.47 8.91 4.10
N HIS A 337 6.66 8.94 3.06
CA HIS A 337 5.93 7.78 2.56
C HIS A 337 6.05 7.68 1.05
N GLU A 338 6.18 6.44 0.54
CA GLU A 338 6.26 6.16 -0.88
C GLU A 338 5.11 5.20 -1.28
N GLY A 339 4.43 5.51 -2.38
CA GLY A 339 3.31 4.70 -2.88
C GLY A 339 1.96 5.08 -2.26
N ARG A 340 0.99 4.15 -2.32
CA ARG A 340 -0.38 4.41 -1.89
C ARG A 340 -0.52 4.35 -0.37
N MET A 341 -1.32 5.23 0.19
CA MET A 341 -1.74 5.22 1.60
C MET A 341 -3.22 5.60 1.66
N SER A 342 -3.97 5.00 2.59
CA SER A 342 -5.35 5.43 2.82
C SER A 342 -5.34 6.81 3.49
N THR A 343 -6.33 7.64 3.21
CA THR A 343 -6.47 8.97 3.81
C THR A 343 -6.40 8.93 5.35
N SER A 344 -7.07 7.95 5.97
CA SER A 344 -7.08 7.79 7.43
C SER A 344 -5.73 7.37 8.02
N ALA A 345 -4.93 6.58 7.29
CA ALA A 345 -3.58 6.22 7.71
C ALA A 345 -2.65 7.43 7.54
N LEU A 346 -2.83 8.18 6.45
CA LEU A 346 -2.06 9.38 6.18
C LEU A 346 -2.27 10.47 7.23
N LEU A 347 -3.52 10.77 7.58
CA LEU A 347 -3.84 11.75 8.62
C LEU A 347 -3.21 11.36 9.97
N ARG A 348 -3.33 10.08 10.37
CA ARG A 348 -2.75 9.58 11.62
C ARG A 348 -1.23 9.71 11.67
N GLU A 349 -0.54 9.37 10.59
CA GLU A 349 0.93 9.49 10.54
C GLU A 349 1.39 10.96 10.50
N ILE A 350 0.67 11.84 9.81
CA ILE A 350 0.99 13.28 9.80
C ILE A 350 0.76 13.88 11.19
N GLU A 351 -0.37 13.61 11.83
CA GLU A 351 -0.66 14.09 13.19
C GLU A 351 0.40 13.62 14.19
N LYS A 352 0.80 12.35 14.09
CA LYS A 352 1.89 11.79 14.90
C LYS A 352 3.22 12.49 14.66
N ALA A 353 3.54 12.80 13.40
CA ALA A 353 4.78 13.49 13.03
C ALA A 353 4.78 14.99 13.43
N LEU A 354 3.60 15.63 13.50
CA LEU A 354 3.44 17.00 13.98
C LEU A 354 3.49 17.09 15.51
N GLY A 355 3.11 16.04 16.22
CA GLY A 355 3.16 15.96 17.68
C GLY A 355 4.54 15.61 18.27
N SER A 356 5.53 15.26 17.43
CA SER A 356 6.88 14.82 17.80
C SER A 356 7.97 15.83 17.46
#